data_AF-A0A845LGS5-F1
#
_entry.id   AF-A0A845LGS5-F1
#
_cell.length_a   1.000
_cell.length_b   1.000
_cell.length_c   1.000
_cell.angle_alpha   90.00
_cell.angle_beta   90.00
_cell.angle_gamma   90.00
#
_symmetry.space_group_name_H-M   'P 1'
#
loop_
_entity.id
_entity.type
_entity.pdbx_description
1 polymer ?
#
loop_
_entity_poly.entity_id
_entity_poly.type
_entity_poly.pdbx_seq_one_letter_code
_entity_poly.pdbx_strand_id
1 'polypeptide(L)'
;MRDHNRRNSDQKGAIVIFFALLLPVLIGFLGLAIDLSWLYLNKQKAQAAVDFAALSAAQKVVENPAAASAAATTMAAKNGLDPVNFRIEQDEHGIANIVRLEASKGVDLFFLPLFGYREWALHVTAAAKAYDRAAPVFRYTIFAGSDTSALSLSGNGNTINGKVRANGGLDITGTGNQFTDVVEYGGALSGMSGNSFTRLPLLMSPAPFSLPGWAELRDGAVQSYASGLVITEMNLNGILYVDGDVTVESASLSGSGVIAASGDIRITGTGARYNGAGSRAAYYSRKNIFVSGDGLQVDGVLCAPAGSIIVSGSTNRLVGALTASTITLNTSQSLFFYDASAVGLLTGKGAQLLK
;
A
#
# COMPACT_ATOMS: atom_id res chain seq x y z
N MET A 1 67.84 25.49 -53.39
CA MET A 1 66.45 25.17 -53.02
C MET A 1 66.30 25.40 -51.52
N ARG A 2 65.45 26.35 -51.09
CA ARG A 2 65.30 26.79 -49.70
C ARG A 2 64.13 26.07 -49.01
N ASP A 3 64.40 25.68 -47.77
CA ASP A 3 63.55 24.99 -46.78
C ASP A 3 62.07 25.38 -46.77
N HIS A 4 61.20 24.37 -46.85
CA HIS A 4 59.74 24.48 -46.68
C HIS A 4 59.20 23.50 -45.62
N ASN A 5 59.93 23.23 -44.53
CA ASN A 5 59.45 22.23 -43.56
C ASN A 5 59.50 22.62 -42.06
N ARG A 6 59.51 23.92 -41.72
CA ARG A 6 59.52 24.42 -40.33
C ARG A 6 58.23 25.09 -39.86
N ARG A 7 57.06 24.71 -40.37
CA ARG A 7 55.78 25.35 -39.96
C ARG A 7 54.76 24.41 -39.29
N ASN A 8 55.00 23.10 -39.24
CA ASN A 8 54.07 22.14 -38.62
C ASN A 8 54.42 21.74 -37.17
N SER A 9 55.59 22.13 -36.64
CA SER A 9 55.98 21.86 -35.25
C SER A 9 55.43 22.88 -34.25
N ASP A 10 55.22 24.13 -34.66
CA ASP A 10 54.84 25.23 -33.76
C ASP A 10 53.35 25.22 -33.39
N GLN A 11 52.49 24.63 -34.21
CA GLN A 11 51.06 24.51 -33.89
C GLN A 11 50.76 23.47 -32.81
N LYS A 12 51.63 22.46 -32.63
CA LYS A 12 51.43 21.41 -31.61
C LYS A 12 51.66 21.93 -30.19
N GLY A 13 52.58 22.89 -30.00
CA GLY A 13 52.84 23.50 -28.69
C GLY A 13 51.69 24.42 -28.23
N ALA A 14 51.11 25.19 -29.15
CA ALA A 14 49.98 26.07 -28.85
C ALA A 14 48.73 25.27 -28.40
N ILE A 15 48.45 24.13 -29.04
CA ILE A 15 47.31 23.26 -28.69
C ILE A 15 47.45 22.73 -27.26
N VAL A 16 48.65 22.34 -26.83
CA VAL A 16 48.89 21.86 -25.46
C VAL A 16 48.62 22.95 -24.43
N ILE A 17 49.00 24.20 -24.72
CA ILE A 17 48.74 25.35 -23.84
C ILE A 17 47.24 25.64 -23.75
N PHE A 18 46.53 25.68 -24.89
CA PHE A 18 45.08 25.85 -24.88
C PHE A 18 44.38 24.70 -24.14
N PHE A 19 44.80 23.46 -24.35
CA PHE A 19 44.25 22.30 -23.66
C PHE A 19 44.50 22.36 -22.15
N ALA A 20 45.69 22.77 -21.71
CA ALA A 20 46.02 22.94 -20.30
C ALA A 20 45.17 24.01 -19.61
N LEU A 21 44.79 25.08 -20.33
CA LEU A 21 43.90 26.13 -19.82
C LEU A 21 42.42 25.71 -19.83
N LEU A 22 42.01 24.87 -20.78
CA LEU A 22 40.62 24.45 -20.96
C LEU A 22 40.26 23.24 -20.08
N LEU A 23 41.23 22.39 -19.74
CA LEU A 23 41.02 21.20 -18.92
C LEU A 23 40.43 21.52 -17.52
N PRO A 24 40.92 22.52 -16.76
CA PRO A 24 40.27 22.91 -15.51
C PRO A 24 38.82 23.37 -15.68
N VAL A 25 38.52 24.05 -16.79
CA VAL A 25 37.16 24.51 -17.10
C VAL A 25 36.23 23.31 -17.36
N LEU A 26 36.68 22.32 -18.13
CA LEU A 26 35.92 21.09 -18.37
C LEU A 26 35.70 20.28 -17.10
N ILE A 27 36.72 20.17 -16.24
CA ILE A 27 36.60 19.50 -14.93
C ILE A 27 35.61 20.26 -14.03
N GLY A 28 35.61 21.60 -14.06
CA GLY A 28 34.63 22.42 -13.34
C GLY A 28 33.19 22.13 -13.78
N PHE A 29 32.92 22.05 -15.08
CA PHE A 29 31.60 21.70 -15.60
C PHE A 29 31.18 20.26 -15.25
N LEU A 30 32.11 19.31 -15.30
CA LEU A 30 31.84 17.93 -14.88
C LEU A 30 31.48 17.86 -13.39
N GLY A 31 32.22 18.59 -12.55
CA GLY A 31 31.94 18.68 -11.12
C GLY A 31 30.56 19.25 -10.82
N LEU A 32 30.18 20.34 -11.50
CA LEU A 32 28.84 20.92 -11.39
C LEU A 32 27.74 19.93 -11.83
N ALA A 33 27.96 19.19 -12.91
CA ALA A 33 27.01 18.18 -13.38
C ALA A 33 26.80 17.06 -12.35
N ILE A 34 27.88 16.62 -11.68
CA ILE A 34 27.82 15.61 -10.61
C ILE A 34 27.05 16.14 -9.41
N ASP A 35 27.37 17.34 -8.92
CA ASP A 35 26.68 17.94 -7.78
C ASP A 35 25.19 18.15 -8.05
N LEU A 36 24.83 18.63 -9.25
CA LEU A 36 23.43 18.84 -9.63
C LEU A 36 22.65 17.52 -9.69
N SER A 37 23.28 16.47 -10.24
CA SER A 37 22.70 15.12 -10.30
C SER A 37 22.49 14.55 -8.89
N TRP A 38 23.47 14.74 -8.01
CA TRP A 38 23.41 14.30 -6.60
C TRP A 38 22.31 15.02 -5.81
N LEU A 39 22.20 16.35 -5.99
CA LEU A 39 21.15 17.15 -5.39
C LEU A 39 19.76 16.72 -5.86
N TYR A 40 19.62 16.46 -7.17
CA TYR A 40 18.34 16.02 -7.74
C TYR A 40 17.88 14.67 -7.16
N LEU A 41 18.78 13.69 -7.05
CA LEU A 41 18.48 12.39 -6.43
C LEU A 41 18.12 12.53 -4.94
N ASN A 42 18.84 13.36 -4.20
CA ASN A 42 18.51 13.61 -2.79
C ASN A 42 17.17 14.34 -2.64
N LYS A 43 16.82 15.25 -3.55
CA LYS A 43 15.52 15.92 -3.57
C LYS A 43 14.38 14.92 -3.75
N GLN A 44 14.51 13.96 -4.67
CA GLN A 44 13.50 12.92 -4.85
C GLN A 44 13.31 12.05 -3.60
N LYS A 45 14.42 11.64 -2.97
CA LYS A 45 14.37 10.87 -1.72
C LYS A 45 13.76 11.65 -0.56
N ALA A 46 14.14 12.92 -0.41
CA ALA A 46 13.60 13.81 0.61
C ALA A 46 12.09 14.06 0.39
N GLN A 47 11.65 14.19 -0.86
CA GLN A 47 10.23 14.36 -1.18
C GLN A 47 9.42 13.12 -0.80
N ALA A 48 9.87 11.92 -1.19
CA ALA A 48 9.20 10.67 -0.83
C ALA A 48 9.14 10.46 0.69
N ALA A 49 10.20 10.88 1.41
CA ALA A 49 10.26 10.82 2.86
C ALA A 49 9.23 11.74 3.54
N VAL A 50 9.12 13.01 3.10
CA VAL A 50 8.15 13.95 3.67
C VAL A 50 6.71 13.57 3.31
N ASP A 51 6.48 13.01 2.11
CA ASP A 51 5.18 12.47 1.70
C ASP A 51 4.74 11.32 2.64
N PHE A 52 5.66 10.40 2.94
CA PHE A 52 5.37 9.29 3.85
C PHE A 52 5.14 9.77 5.29
N ALA A 53 5.92 10.76 5.76
CA ALA A 53 5.70 11.39 7.05
C ALA A 53 4.30 12.04 7.13
N ALA A 54 3.87 12.73 6.08
CA ALA A 54 2.56 13.38 6.02
C ALA A 54 1.43 12.36 6.07
N LEU A 55 1.54 11.26 5.31
CA LEU A 55 0.58 10.16 5.34
C LEU A 55 0.48 9.52 6.73
N SER A 56 1.62 9.26 7.38
CA SER A 56 1.66 8.64 8.71
C SER A 56 1.00 9.51 9.79
N ALA A 57 1.13 10.83 9.65
CA ALA A 57 0.52 11.77 10.56
C ALA A 57 -0.97 11.97 10.30
N ALA A 58 -1.37 12.07 9.02
CA ALA A 58 -2.77 12.20 8.64
C ALA A 58 -3.62 11.03 9.15
N GLN A 59 -3.08 9.82 9.26
CA GLN A 59 -3.79 8.68 9.85
C GLN A 59 -4.20 8.90 11.32
N LYS A 60 -3.43 9.71 12.06
CA LYS A 60 -3.61 9.91 13.51
C LYS A 60 -4.25 11.25 13.85
N VAL A 61 -4.34 12.18 12.89
CA VAL A 61 -4.71 13.58 13.13
C VAL A 61 -6.12 13.75 13.69
N VAL A 62 -7.05 12.89 13.29
CA VAL A 62 -8.47 12.97 13.69
C VAL A 62 -8.68 12.48 15.14
N GLU A 63 -7.91 11.49 15.59
CA GLU A 63 -8.07 10.91 16.94
C GLU A 63 -7.17 11.58 17.98
N ASN A 64 -5.92 11.84 17.61
CA ASN A 64 -4.91 12.34 18.53
C ASN A 64 -3.88 13.21 17.79
N PRO A 65 -4.13 14.53 17.70
CA PRO A 65 -3.24 15.49 17.07
C PRO A 65 -1.79 15.44 17.58
N ALA A 66 -1.59 15.16 18.88
CA ALA A 66 -0.26 15.04 19.47
C ALA A 66 0.47 13.76 19.02
N ALA A 67 -0.26 12.66 18.81
CA ALA A 67 0.30 11.44 18.22
C ALA A 67 0.61 11.59 16.73
N ALA A 68 -0.13 12.45 16.01
CA ALA A 68 0.11 12.77 14.61
C ALA A 68 1.44 13.53 14.42
N SER A 69 1.71 14.54 15.25
CA SER A 69 2.99 15.25 15.21
C SER A 69 4.16 14.34 15.56
N ALA A 70 4.03 13.50 16.60
CA ALA A 70 5.06 12.53 16.97
C ALA A 70 5.34 11.51 15.84
N ALA A 71 4.31 11.06 15.13
CA ALA A 71 4.45 10.16 13.99
C ALA A 71 5.18 10.84 12.81
N ALA A 72 4.82 12.08 12.47
CA ALA A 72 5.53 12.88 11.46
C ALA A 72 7.02 13.01 11.81
N THR A 73 7.34 13.44 13.04
CA THR A 73 8.73 13.64 13.48
C THR A 73 9.52 12.33 13.45
N THR A 74 8.93 11.22 13.92
CA THR A 74 9.58 9.91 13.91
C THR A 74 9.87 9.44 12.48
N MET A 75 8.90 9.57 11.57
CA MET A 75 9.08 9.14 10.17
C MET A 75 10.04 10.05 9.40
N ALA A 76 10.04 11.35 9.66
CA ALA A 76 10.99 12.29 9.08
C ALA A 76 12.43 12.00 9.54
N ALA A 77 12.63 11.79 10.85
CA ALA A 77 13.93 11.46 11.42
C ALA A 77 14.49 10.15 10.86
N LYS A 78 13.65 9.11 10.71
CA LYS A 78 14.03 7.82 10.08
C LYS A 78 14.54 7.97 8.65
N ASN A 79 14.16 9.04 7.95
CA ASN A 79 14.56 9.31 6.58
C ASN A 79 15.61 10.43 6.46
N GLY A 80 16.21 10.85 7.58
CA GLY A 80 17.26 11.86 7.60
C GLY A 80 16.77 13.26 7.21
N LEU A 81 15.53 13.59 7.58
CA LEU A 81 14.98 14.94 7.47
C LEU A 81 15.10 15.65 8.82
N ASP A 82 15.44 16.94 8.76
CA ASP A 82 15.47 17.87 9.88
C ASP A 82 14.06 18.22 10.37
N PRO A 83 13.91 18.74 11.60
CA PRO A 83 12.62 18.94 12.25
C PRO A 83 11.57 19.62 11.37
N VAL A 84 10.41 18.99 11.37
CA VAL A 84 9.32 19.26 10.45
C VAL A 84 8.43 20.38 10.99
N ASN A 85 8.23 21.45 10.22
CA ASN A 85 7.12 22.37 10.48
C ASN A 85 5.81 21.60 10.27
N PHE A 86 5.12 21.31 11.36
CA PHE A 86 3.87 20.56 11.37
C PHE A 86 2.69 21.51 11.53
N ARG A 87 1.73 21.44 10.61
CA ARG A 87 0.47 22.19 10.70
C ARG A 87 -0.72 21.29 10.41
N ILE A 88 -1.81 21.52 11.13
CA ILE A 88 -3.10 20.89 10.88
C ILE A 88 -4.02 21.96 10.29
N GLU A 89 -4.69 21.62 9.20
CA GLU A 89 -5.67 22.45 8.52
C GLU A 89 -7.04 21.78 8.55
N GLN A 90 -8.07 22.63 8.48
CA GLN A 90 -9.44 22.19 8.32
C GLN A 90 -9.79 22.02 6.83
N ASP A 91 -10.63 21.04 6.51
CA ASP A 91 -11.21 20.94 5.16
C ASP A 91 -12.41 21.87 4.96
N GLU A 92 -13.01 21.79 3.77
CA GLU A 92 -14.18 22.57 3.34
C GLU A 92 -15.42 22.41 4.25
N HIS A 93 -15.44 21.40 5.12
CA HIS A 93 -16.50 21.15 6.10
C HIS A 93 -16.09 21.52 7.54
N GLY A 94 -14.93 22.17 7.72
CA GLY A 94 -14.43 22.61 9.02
C GLY A 94 -13.76 21.52 9.86
N ILE A 95 -13.46 20.35 9.28
CA ILE A 95 -12.87 19.21 10.01
C ILE A 95 -11.34 19.29 9.92
N ALA A 96 -10.67 19.25 11.08
CA ALA A 96 -9.21 19.24 11.18
C ALA A 96 -8.61 17.89 10.76
N ASN A 97 -8.58 17.63 9.44
CA ASN A 97 -8.15 16.36 8.86
C ASN A 97 -7.03 16.50 7.81
N ILE A 98 -6.49 17.69 7.57
CA ILE A 98 -5.38 17.90 6.66
C ILE A 98 -4.10 18.15 7.47
N VAL A 99 -3.04 17.40 7.19
CA VAL A 99 -1.71 17.62 7.75
C VAL A 99 -0.82 18.21 6.67
N ARG A 100 -0.11 19.31 6.98
CA ARG A 100 0.97 19.84 6.17
C ARG A 100 2.29 19.76 6.90
N LEU A 101 3.30 19.31 6.17
CA LEU A 101 4.67 19.16 6.63
C LEU A 101 5.60 19.98 5.73
N GLU A 102 6.54 20.68 6.35
CA GLU A 102 7.71 21.25 5.68
C GLU A 102 8.95 20.73 6.39
N ALA A 103 9.89 20.18 5.64
CA ALA A 103 11.13 19.64 6.19
C ALA A 103 12.32 20.10 5.35
N SER A 104 13.51 20.04 5.95
CA SER A 104 14.77 20.26 5.24
C SER A 104 15.68 19.04 5.33
N LYS A 105 16.60 18.94 4.37
CA LYS A 105 17.70 17.99 4.41
C LYS A 105 18.99 18.66 3.97
N GLY A 106 19.99 18.62 4.82
CA GLY A 106 21.38 18.92 4.48
C GLY A 106 21.96 17.91 3.50
N VAL A 107 22.53 18.39 2.38
CA VAL A 107 23.21 17.55 1.39
C VAL A 107 24.61 18.10 1.14
N ASP A 108 25.61 17.32 1.52
CA ASP A 108 27.01 17.59 1.21
C ASP A 108 27.24 17.57 -0.30
N LEU A 109 28.03 18.53 -0.76
CA LEU A 109 28.42 18.71 -2.16
C LEU A 109 29.87 18.27 -2.38
N PHE A 110 30.20 17.83 -3.59
CA PHE A 110 31.51 17.28 -3.92
C PHE A 110 32.44 18.33 -4.55
N PHE A 111 31.97 19.12 -5.51
CA PHE A 111 32.80 20.07 -6.27
C PHE A 111 32.52 21.54 -5.93
N LEU A 112 31.27 21.88 -5.64
CA LEU A 112 30.83 23.18 -5.15
C LEU A 112 31.53 23.68 -3.87
N PRO A 113 32.14 22.84 -2.99
CA PRO A 113 32.99 23.33 -1.91
C PRO A 113 34.18 24.15 -2.38
N LEU A 114 34.68 23.92 -3.61
CA LEU A 114 35.75 24.72 -4.24
C LEU A 114 35.33 26.18 -4.45
N PHE A 115 34.02 26.44 -4.52
CA PHE A 115 33.42 27.76 -4.67
C PHE A 115 32.78 28.27 -3.36
N GLY A 116 33.05 27.61 -2.23
CA GLY A 116 32.57 28.02 -0.91
C GLY A 116 31.24 27.41 -0.47
N TYR A 117 30.61 26.55 -1.27
CA TYR A 117 29.35 25.88 -0.95
C TYR A 117 29.60 24.44 -0.52
N ARG A 118 29.68 24.19 0.79
CA ARG A 118 29.95 22.84 1.34
C ARG A 118 28.72 21.95 1.36
N GLU A 119 27.57 22.56 1.63
CA GLU A 119 26.32 21.87 1.87
C GLU A 119 25.17 22.69 1.27
N TRP A 120 24.15 22.00 0.79
CA TRP A 120 22.92 22.63 0.31
C TRP A 120 21.72 22.14 1.11
N ALA A 121 20.93 23.07 1.64
CA ALA A 121 19.67 22.76 2.31
C ALA A 121 18.56 22.51 1.27
N LEU A 122 18.10 21.27 1.17
CA LEU A 122 16.94 20.90 0.36
C LEU A 122 15.66 21.08 1.17
N HIS A 123 14.77 21.96 0.71
CA HIS A 123 13.44 22.14 1.31
C HIS A 123 12.41 21.29 0.56
N VAL A 124 11.61 20.54 1.31
CA VAL A 124 10.53 19.69 0.79
C VAL A 124 9.25 19.91 1.59
N THR A 125 8.11 19.83 0.91
CA THR A 125 6.80 20.01 1.52
C THR A 125 5.86 18.89 1.10
N ALA A 126 4.96 18.50 2.00
CA ALA A 126 3.91 17.54 1.70
C ALA A 126 2.63 17.89 2.44
N ALA A 127 1.50 17.52 1.85
CA ALA A 127 0.20 17.62 2.48
C ALA A 127 -0.54 16.29 2.35
N ALA A 128 -1.27 15.88 3.39
CA ALA A 128 -2.08 14.68 3.38
C ALA A 128 -3.41 14.91 4.10
N LYS A 129 -4.51 14.41 3.52
CA LYS A 129 -5.86 14.45 4.08
C LYS A 129 -6.25 13.10 4.66
N ALA A 130 -6.78 13.09 5.88
CA ALA A 130 -7.42 11.95 6.52
C ALA A 130 -8.88 11.80 6.05
N TYR A 131 -9.34 10.57 5.85
CA TYR A 131 -10.71 10.24 5.47
C TYR A 131 -11.36 9.32 6.49
N ASP A 132 -12.66 9.56 6.69
CA ASP A 132 -13.56 8.78 7.56
C ASP A 132 -14.43 7.79 6.76
N ARG A 133 -14.08 7.53 5.49
CA ARG A 133 -14.82 6.61 4.61
C ARG A 133 -13.89 5.62 3.92
N ALA A 134 -14.13 4.33 4.21
CA ALA A 134 -13.44 3.12 3.76
C ALA A 134 -11.90 3.21 3.83
N ALA A 135 -11.30 2.46 4.76
CA ALA A 135 -9.85 2.42 4.93
C ALA A 135 -9.15 2.16 3.57
N PRO A 136 -7.94 2.70 3.34
CA PRO A 136 -7.23 2.58 2.06
C PRO A 136 -7.07 1.13 1.59
N VAL A 137 -7.10 0.20 2.55
CA VAL A 137 -7.11 -1.26 2.39
C VAL A 137 -8.18 -1.75 1.43
N PHE A 138 -9.35 -1.10 1.41
CA PHE A 138 -10.45 -1.52 0.56
C PHE A 138 -10.39 -0.93 -0.86
N ARG A 139 -9.33 -0.22 -1.23
CA ARG A 139 -9.06 0.13 -2.64
C ARG A 139 -8.38 -1.01 -3.41
N TYR A 140 -8.11 -2.12 -2.71
CA TYR A 140 -7.44 -3.30 -3.22
C TYR A 140 -8.42 -4.47 -3.23
N THR A 141 -8.31 -5.33 -4.25
CA THR A 141 -8.96 -6.65 -4.23
C THR A 141 -8.37 -7.51 -3.13
N ILE A 142 -7.06 -7.37 -2.90
CA ILE A 142 -6.29 -8.15 -1.93
C ILE A 142 -5.34 -7.19 -1.20
N PHE A 143 -5.47 -7.11 0.12
CA PHE A 143 -4.58 -6.36 1.01
C PHE A 143 -4.09 -7.27 2.14
N ALA A 144 -2.80 -7.59 2.15
CA ALA A 144 -2.15 -8.32 3.22
C ALA A 144 -1.25 -7.37 4.04
N GLY A 145 -1.56 -7.22 5.33
CA GLY A 145 -1.03 -6.18 6.21
C GLY A 145 0.26 -6.49 6.95
N SER A 146 0.67 -7.76 7.06
CA SER A 146 1.91 -8.18 7.72
C SER A 146 3.14 -7.58 7.06
N ASP A 147 4.09 -7.08 7.85
CA ASP A 147 5.35 -6.49 7.36
C ASP A 147 6.42 -7.54 7.00
N THR A 148 6.18 -8.83 7.27
CA THR A 148 7.15 -9.92 7.05
C THR A 148 6.80 -10.80 5.86
N SER A 149 5.94 -11.80 6.01
CA SER A 149 5.43 -12.65 4.93
C SER A 149 3.93 -12.42 4.85
N ALA A 150 3.49 -11.62 3.88
CA ALA A 150 2.12 -11.10 3.87
C ALA A 150 1.20 -11.91 2.96
N LEU A 151 1.63 -12.17 1.73
CA LEU A 151 0.80 -12.80 0.70
C LEU A 151 1.53 -13.97 0.03
N SER A 152 0.90 -15.14 0.04
CA SER A 152 1.35 -16.31 -0.71
C SER A 152 0.28 -16.78 -1.70
N LEU A 153 0.67 -17.03 -2.95
CA LEU A 153 -0.15 -17.58 -4.03
C LEU A 153 0.56 -18.79 -4.64
N SER A 154 0.12 -19.99 -4.26
CA SER A 154 0.71 -21.26 -4.69
C SER A 154 -0.05 -21.95 -5.82
N GLY A 155 -1.33 -21.64 -5.98
CA GLY A 155 -2.17 -22.25 -7.01
C GLY A 155 -2.02 -21.61 -8.39
N ASN A 156 -2.56 -22.29 -9.40
CA ASN A 156 -2.29 -22.02 -10.81
C ASN A 156 -3.49 -21.40 -11.54
N GLY A 157 -3.24 -20.61 -12.58
CA GLY A 157 -4.28 -20.17 -13.51
C GLY A 157 -5.31 -19.21 -12.92
N ASN A 158 -5.01 -18.55 -11.80
CA ASN A 158 -5.95 -17.62 -11.16
C ASN A 158 -5.97 -16.28 -11.89
N THR A 159 -7.11 -15.59 -11.82
CA THR A 159 -7.24 -14.21 -12.30
C THR A 159 -7.54 -13.31 -11.12
N ILE A 160 -6.65 -12.36 -10.85
CA ILE A 160 -6.84 -11.31 -9.85
C ILE A 160 -7.17 -10.00 -10.58
N ASN A 161 -8.45 -9.62 -10.51
CA ASN A 161 -8.98 -8.39 -11.08
C ASN A 161 -9.04 -7.29 -10.02
N GLY A 162 -8.19 -6.28 -10.21
CA GLY A 162 -8.00 -5.13 -9.32
C GLY A 162 -6.67 -5.16 -8.57
N LYS A 163 -6.42 -4.13 -7.77
CA LYS A 163 -5.11 -3.90 -7.15
C LYS A 163 -4.80 -4.92 -6.07
N VAL A 164 -3.52 -5.27 -5.95
CA VAL A 164 -3.00 -6.17 -4.92
C VAL A 164 -1.94 -5.48 -4.11
N ARG A 165 -1.97 -5.67 -2.79
CA ARG A 165 -0.94 -5.19 -1.90
C ARG A 165 -0.53 -6.20 -0.85
N ALA A 166 0.79 -6.33 -0.68
CA ALA A 166 1.45 -7.06 0.40
C ALA A 166 2.37 -6.09 1.15
N ASN A 167 2.13 -5.81 2.42
CA ASN A 167 3.01 -4.90 3.18
C ASN A 167 4.42 -5.47 3.36
N GLY A 168 4.53 -6.79 3.51
CA GLY A 168 5.77 -7.54 3.56
C GLY A 168 6.02 -8.32 2.27
N GLY A 169 6.50 -9.54 2.45
CA GLY A 169 6.87 -10.47 1.40
C GLY A 169 5.68 -10.98 0.60
N LEU A 170 5.96 -11.18 -0.68
CA LEU A 170 5.03 -11.61 -1.71
C LEU A 170 5.62 -12.85 -2.39
N ASP A 171 4.98 -14.00 -2.20
CA ASP A 171 5.40 -15.29 -2.75
C ASP A 171 4.38 -15.80 -3.77
N ILE A 172 4.71 -15.79 -5.07
CA ILE A 172 3.83 -16.26 -6.16
C ILE A 172 4.45 -17.49 -6.83
N THR A 173 4.41 -18.62 -6.13
CA THR A 173 5.03 -19.88 -6.59
C THR A 173 4.20 -20.61 -7.65
N GLY A 174 2.89 -20.34 -7.71
CA GLY A 174 2.01 -20.85 -8.76
C GLY A 174 2.31 -20.23 -10.13
N THR A 175 1.79 -20.85 -11.19
CA THR A 175 2.01 -20.45 -12.59
C THR A 175 0.69 -20.19 -13.33
N GLY A 176 0.75 -19.43 -14.42
CA GLY A 176 -0.42 -19.06 -15.21
C GLY A 176 -1.36 -18.07 -14.52
N ASN A 177 -0.95 -17.47 -13.40
CA ASN A 177 -1.75 -16.46 -12.71
C ASN A 177 -1.70 -15.13 -13.48
N GLN A 178 -2.82 -14.41 -13.49
CA GLN A 178 -2.99 -13.16 -14.20
C GLN A 178 -3.36 -12.05 -13.20
N PHE A 179 -2.54 -11.02 -13.14
CA PHE A 179 -2.78 -9.80 -12.37
C PHE A 179 -3.14 -8.67 -13.32
N THR A 180 -4.38 -8.19 -13.26
CA THR A 180 -4.91 -7.24 -14.26
C THR A 180 -4.73 -5.77 -13.87
N ASP A 181 -4.11 -5.48 -12.72
CA ASP A 181 -3.87 -4.13 -12.21
C ASP A 181 -2.55 -4.09 -11.40
N VAL A 182 -2.29 -2.99 -10.70
CA VAL A 182 -1.07 -2.76 -9.91
C VAL A 182 -0.95 -3.78 -8.78
N VAL A 183 0.25 -4.38 -8.68
CA VAL A 183 0.69 -5.20 -7.55
C VAL A 183 1.78 -4.45 -6.81
N GLU A 184 1.60 -4.27 -5.50
CA GLU A 184 2.54 -3.56 -4.63
C GLU A 184 3.01 -4.50 -3.52
N TYR A 185 4.31 -4.46 -3.18
CA TYR A 185 4.89 -5.29 -2.13
C TYR A 185 5.93 -4.53 -1.31
N GLY A 186 6.22 -4.92 -0.07
CA GLY A 186 7.22 -4.22 0.78
C GLY A 186 8.35 -5.08 1.36
N GLY A 187 8.33 -6.39 1.14
CA GLY A 187 9.37 -7.33 1.59
C GLY A 187 10.02 -8.12 0.44
N ALA A 188 10.42 -9.36 0.73
CA ALA A 188 10.99 -10.25 -0.28
C ALA A 188 9.94 -10.61 -1.35
N LEU A 189 10.35 -10.63 -2.61
CA LEU A 189 9.54 -11.10 -3.74
C LEU A 189 10.11 -12.41 -4.23
N SER A 190 9.31 -13.48 -4.21
CA SER A 190 9.71 -14.79 -4.73
C SER A 190 8.60 -15.41 -5.57
N GLY A 191 8.98 -16.22 -6.56
CA GLY A 191 8.03 -16.80 -7.50
C GLY A 191 7.39 -15.75 -8.41
N MET A 192 7.56 -15.88 -9.72
CA MET A 192 6.98 -14.97 -10.72
C MET A 192 6.96 -15.61 -12.10
N SER A 193 7.92 -16.51 -12.36
CA SER A 193 8.03 -17.22 -13.63
C SER A 193 6.70 -17.88 -14.03
N GLY A 194 6.29 -17.67 -15.27
CA GLY A 194 5.04 -18.20 -15.81
C GLY A 194 3.77 -17.45 -15.39
N ASN A 195 3.86 -16.31 -14.71
CA ASN A 195 2.72 -15.45 -14.39
C ASN A 195 2.70 -14.19 -15.26
N SER A 196 1.50 -13.63 -15.46
CA SER A 196 1.27 -12.42 -16.25
C SER A 196 0.87 -11.25 -15.34
N PHE A 197 1.49 -10.10 -15.58
CA PHE A 197 1.19 -8.86 -14.87
C PHE A 197 0.99 -7.73 -15.88
N THR A 198 -0.12 -7.00 -15.80
CA THR A 198 -0.34 -5.80 -16.63
C THR A 198 0.75 -4.74 -16.39
N ARG A 199 1.30 -4.69 -15.16
CA ARG A 199 2.47 -3.90 -14.78
C ARG A 199 3.32 -4.74 -13.84
N LEU A 200 4.64 -4.63 -13.96
CA LEU A 200 5.54 -5.31 -13.03
C LEU A 200 5.22 -4.92 -11.57
N PRO A 201 5.30 -5.87 -10.60
CA PRO A 201 5.13 -5.56 -9.20
C PRO A 201 6.06 -4.45 -8.72
N LEU A 202 5.53 -3.53 -7.90
CA LEU A 202 6.22 -2.34 -7.42
C LEU A 202 6.63 -2.50 -5.96
N LEU A 203 7.91 -2.32 -5.66
CA LEU A 203 8.41 -2.26 -4.29
C LEU A 203 7.98 -0.94 -3.63
N MET A 204 7.35 -1.03 -2.46
CA MET A 204 6.72 0.08 -1.74
C MET A 204 6.97 -0.09 -0.23
N SER A 205 7.10 1.01 0.51
CA SER A 205 7.09 0.95 1.98
C SER A 205 5.73 0.45 2.50
N PRO A 206 5.65 -0.23 3.67
CA PRO A 206 4.39 -0.72 4.23
C PRO A 206 3.32 0.39 4.31
N ALA A 207 2.10 0.06 3.89
CA ALA A 207 0.96 0.95 3.97
C ALA A 207 0.24 0.77 5.31
N PRO A 208 -0.44 1.81 5.82
CA PRO A 208 -1.29 1.66 7.00
C PRO A 208 -2.30 0.54 6.84
N PHE A 209 -2.42 -0.26 7.88
CA PHE A 209 -3.39 -1.31 7.99
C PHE A 209 -4.30 -1.05 9.19
N SER A 210 -5.49 -0.51 8.94
CA SER A 210 -6.48 -0.22 9.98
C SER A 210 -7.87 -0.63 9.52
N LEU A 211 -8.50 -1.51 10.30
CA LEU A 211 -9.89 -1.93 10.17
C LEU A 211 -10.67 -1.49 11.42
N PRO A 212 -12.01 -1.48 11.40
CA PRO A 212 -12.83 -1.17 12.57
C PRO A 212 -12.38 -1.95 13.81
N GLY A 213 -12.43 -1.33 14.98
CA GLY A 213 -12.03 -1.96 16.22
C GLY A 213 -13.01 -3.04 16.66
N TRP A 214 -12.54 -4.09 17.34
CA TRP A 214 -13.44 -5.16 17.83
C TRP A 214 -14.53 -4.65 18.78
N ALA A 215 -14.20 -3.69 19.65
CA ALA A 215 -15.17 -3.08 20.56
C ALA A 215 -16.28 -2.34 19.80
N GLU A 216 -15.92 -1.63 18.73
CA GLU A 216 -16.87 -0.91 17.87
C GLU A 216 -17.90 -1.87 17.24
N LEU A 217 -17.44 -3.02 16.75
CA LEU A 217 -18.32 -4.04 16.17
C LEU A 217 -19.27 -4.66 17.20
N ARG A 218 -18.78 -4.92 18.42
CA ARG A 218 -19.62 -5.45 19.50
C ARG A 218 -20.65 -4.44 19.97
N ASP A 219 -20.22 -3.20 20.20
CA ASP A 219 -21.07 -2.17 20.79
C ASP A 219 -22.09 -1.63 19.76
N GLY A 220 -21.79 -1.73 18.45
CA GLY A 220 -22.71 -1.42 17.36
C GLY A 220 -23.58 -2.59 16.88
N ALA A 221 -23.55 -3.74 17.56
CA ALA A 221 -24.31 -4.92 17.15
C ALA A 221 -25.83 -4.69 17.21
N VAL A 222 -26.50 -4.95 16.09
CA VAL A 222 -27.98 -4.97 15.99
C VAL A 222 -28.52 -6.35 16.39
N GLN A 223 -27.74 -7.41 16.15
CA GLN A 223 -28.07 -8.78 16.52
C GLN A 223 -26.84 -9.46 17.12
N SER A 224 -27.02 -10.31 18.13
CA SER A 224 -25.92 -10.98 18.82
C SER A 224 -26.22 -12.44 19.14
N TYR A 225 -25.20 -13.30 19.03
CA TYR A 225 -25.22 -14.71 19.42
C TYR A 225 -24.09 -14.98 20.40
N ALA A 226 -24.38 -15.71 21.49
CA ALA A 226 -23.42 -16.02 22.57
C ALA A 226 -22.64 -17.34 22.33
N SER A 227 -22.85 -17.98 21.19
CA SER A 227 -22.19 -19.21 20.77
C SER A 227 -22.03 -19.22 19.25
N GLY A 228 -21.30 -20.21 18.73
CA GLY A 228 -21.11 -20.36 17.29
C GLY A 228 -22.43 -20.45 16.50
N LEU A 229 -22.38 -20.03 15.24
CA LEU A 229 -23.53 -19.87 14.36
C LEU A 229 -23.28 -20.53 13.00
N VAL A 230 -24.28 -21.27 12.50
CA VAL A 230 -24.30 -21.76 11.12
C VAL A 230 -25.31 -20.94 10.31
N ILE A 231 -24.87 -20.38 9.19
CA ILE A 231 -25.65 -19.51 8.31
C ILE A 231 -25.89 -20.23 6.99
N THR A 232 -27.17 -20.51 6.70
CA THR A 232 -27.65 -21.07 5.42
C THR A 232 -28.55 -20.08 4.68
N GLU A 233 -29.20 -19.17 5.39
CA GLU A 233 -29.94 -18.03 4.85
C GLU A 233 -29.92 -16.88 5.87
N MET A 234 -29.80 -15.64 5.40
CA MET A 234 -29.81 -14.48 6.29
C MET A 234 -30.25 -13.20 5.59
N ASN A 235 -31.06 -12.39 6.30
CA ASN A 235 -31.29 -10.99 5.96
C ASN A 235 -30.43 -10.12 6.87
N LEU A 236 -29.39 -9.54 6.30
CA LEU A 236 -28.45 -8.68 7.00
C LEU A 236 -29.05 -7.28 7.19
N ASN A 237 -29.05 -6.81 8.43
CA ASN A 237 -29.50 -5.47 8.79
C ASN A 237 -28.59 -4.89 9.88
N GLY A 238 -27.47 -4.31 9.45
CA GLY A 238 -26.44 -3.79 10.37
C GLY A 238 -25.48 -4.87 10.85
N ILE A 239 -24.98 -4.74 12.08
CA ILE A 239 -23.93 -5.62 12.60
C ILE A 239 -24.54 -6.83 13.32
N LEU A 240 -24.23 -8.02 12.82
CA LEU A 240 -24.44 -9.30 13.47
C LEU A 240 -23.16 -9.70 14.21
N TYR A 241 -23.24 -9.76 15.53
CA TYR A 241 -22.14 -10.18 16.40
C TYR A 241 -22.28 -11.65 16.81
N VAL A 242 -21.22 -12.43 16.73
CA VAL A 242 -21.17 -13.83 17.14
C VAL A 242 -19.98 -14.04 18.06
N ASP A 243 -20.24 -14.40 19.31
CA ASP A 243 -19.20 -14.83 20.25
C ASP A 243 -18.87 -16.32 20.05
N GLY A 244 -18.19 -16.61 18.96
CA GLY A 244 -17.79 -17.96 18.58
C GLY A 244 -17.38 -18.03 17.12
N ASP A 245 -17.29 -19.26 16.63
CA ASP A 245 -17.04 -19.54 15.22
C ASP A 245 -18.32 -19.36 14.39
N VAL A 246 -18.18 -18.91 13.15
CA VAL A 246 -19.27 -18.83 12.18
C VAL A 246 -18.99 -19.75 11.01
N THR A 247 -19.96 -20.59 10.65
CA THR A 247 -19.92 -21.37 9.41
C THR A 247 -20.97 -20.86 8.46
N VAL A 248 -20.58 -20.55 7.23
CA VAL A 248 -21.47 -20.09 6.15
C VAL A 248 -21.56 -21.21 5.13
N GLU A 249 -22.70 -21.89 5.11
CA GLU A 249 -22.91 -23.10 4.31
C GLU A 249 -23.94 -22.83 3.21
N SER A 250 -23.46 -22.63 1.98
CA SER A 250 -24.34 -22.34 0.83
C SER A 250 -25.32 -21.19 1.10
N ALA A 251 -24.83 -20.13 1.73
CA ALA A 251 -25.70 -19.10 2.27
C ALA A 251 -26.32 -18.22 1.19
N SER A 252 -27.62 -17.97 1.31
CA SER A 252 -28.35 -16.94 0.59
C SER A 252 -28.43 -15.68 1.45
N LEU A 253 -27.78 -14.60 1.02
CA LEU A 253 -27.63 -13.37 1.80
C LEU A 253 -28.39 -12.21 1.16
N SER A 254 -29.42 -11.72 1.85
CA SER A 254 -30.16 -10.52 1.47
C SER A 254 -29.81 -9.37 2.41
N GLY A 255 -30.12 -8.12 2.02
CA GLY A 255 -29.89 -6.96 2.88
C GLY A 255 -28.43 -6.54 2.98
N SER A 256 -28.10 -5.68 3.95
CA SER A 256 -26.78 -5.06 4.08
C SER A 256 -26.29 -5.12 5.53
N GLY A 257 -25.13 -5.73 5.76
CA GLY A 257 -24.60 -5.83 7.11
C GLY A 257 -23.23 -6.50 7.26
N VAL A 258 -22.76 -6.52 8.51
CA VAL A 258 -21.46 -7.08 8.90
C VAL A 258 -21.69 -8.31 9.76
N ILE A 259 -21.05 -9.42 9.44
CA ILE A 259 -20.99 -10.63 10.26
C ILE A 259 -19.65 -10.61 11.01
N ALA A 260 -19.69 -10.27 12.30
CA ALA A 260 -18.51 -10.15 13.16
C ALA A 260 -18.39 -11.37 14.10
N ALA A 261 -17.34 -12.16 13.94
CA ALA A 261 -17.09 -13.39 14.71
C ALA A 261 -15.86 -13.24 15.63
N SER A 262 -16.00 -13.58 16.91
CA SER A 262 -14.88 -13.62 17.86
C SER A 262 -13.92 -14.77 17.58
N GLY A 263 -14.44 -15.83 16.94
CA GLY A 263 -13.71 -17.01 16.46
C GLY A 263 -13.38 -16.97 14.97
N ASP A 264 -13.20 -18.15 14.39
CA ASP A 264 -12.95 -18.31 12.97
C ASP A 264 -14.25 -18.17 12.15
N ILE A 265 -14.14 -17.75 10.89
CA ILE A 265 -15.23 -17.83 9.91
C ILE A 265 -14.87 -18.88 8.86
N ARG A 266 -15.77 -19.82 8.58
CA ARG A 266 -15.60 -20.85 7.56
C ARG A 266 -16.69 -20.70 6.50
N ILE A 267 -16.30 -20.58 5.24
CA ILE A 267 -17.22 -20.50 4.09
C ILE A 267 -17.02 -21.75 3.25
N THR A 268 -18.09 -22.55 3.12
CA THR A 268 -18.06 -23.88 2.50
C THR A 268 -19.30 -24.10 1.60
N GLY A 269 -19.43 -25.29 1.01
CA GLY A 269 -20.55 -25.65 0.15
C GLY A 269 -20.50 -24.88 -1.17
N THR A 270 -21.60 -24.20 -1.54
CA THR A 270 -21.66 -23.36 -2.76
C THR A 270 -21.16 -21.92 -2.56
N GLY A 271 -20.71 -21.61 -1.32
CA GLY A 271 -20.21 -20.32 -0.90
C GLY A 271 -21.28 -19.47 -0.20
N ALA A 272 -21.21 -18.15 -0.39
CA ALA A 272 -22.09 -17.18 0.23
C ALA A 272 -22.48 -16.15 -0.83
N ARG A 273 -23.74 -16.17 -1.26
CA ARG A 273 -24.20 -15.45 -2.45
C ARG A 273 -25.22 -14.39 -2.10
N TYR A 274 -25.14 -13.26 -2.78
CA TYR A 274 -26.17 -12.23 -2.66
C TYR A 274 -27.50 -12.67 -3.25
N ASN A 275 -28.58 -12.38 -2.51
CA ASN A 275 -29.96 -12.64 -2.87
C ASN A 275 -30.74 -11.33 -2.88
N GLY A 276 -30.66 -10.61 -3.99
CA GLY A 276 -31.37 -9.35 -4.23
C GLY A 276 -30.44 -8.19 -4.58
N ALA A 277 -30.95 -7.25 -5.38
CA ALA A 277 -30.22 -6.04 -5.76
C ALA A 277 -29.91 -5.17 -4.53
N GLY A 278 -28.65 -4.79 -4.38
CA GLY A 278 -28.19 -3.98 -3.24
C GLY A 278 -27.78 -4.77 -2.00
N SER A 279 -27.82 -6.10 -2.04
CA SER A 279 -27.30 -6.93 -0.96
C SER A 279 -25.80 -6.74 -0.80
N ARG A 280 -25.32 -6.61 0.44
CA ARG A 280 -23.91 -6.38 0.76
C ARG A 280 -23.56 -7.11 2.06
N ALA A 281 -22.44 -7.82 2.07
CA ALA A 281 -21.93 -8.49 3.26
C ALA A 281 -20.46 -8.15 3.51
N ALA A 282 -20.12 -8.00 4.79
CA ALA A 282 -18.75 -8.00 5.25
C ALA A 282 -18.57 -9.06 6.34
N TYR A 283 -17.55 -9.90 6.21
CA TYR A 283 -17.22 -10.97 7.14
C TYR A 283 -15.98 -10.54 7.91
N TYR A 284 -16.14 -10.27 9.19
CA TYR A 284 -15.08 -9.81 10.06
C TYR A 284 -14.76 -10.89 11.08
N SER A 285 -13.60 -11.53 10.98
CA SER A 285 -13.11 -12.48 11.98
C SER A 285 -12.03 -11.84 12.84
N ARG A 286 -12.09 -12.08 14.14
CA ARG A 286 -10.99 -11.75 15.06
C ARG A 286 -9.82 -12.73 14.96
N LYS A 287 -10.07 -13.93 14.42
CA LYS A 287 -9.07 -14.96 14.12
C LYS A 287 -8.91 -15.10 12.61
N ASN A 288 -9.29 -16.23 12.02
CA ASN A 288 -9.04 -16.54 10.63
C ASN A 288 -10.33 -16.71 9.84
N ILE A 289 -10.23 -16.52 8.53
CA ILE A 289 -11.28 -16.83 7.57
C ILE A 289 -10.79 -17.94 6.64
N PHE A 290 -11.58 -18.99 6.50
CA PHE A 290 -11.32 -20.11 5.60
C PHE A 290 -12.37 -20.13 4.49
N VAL A 291 -11.93 -20.12 3.25
CA VAL A 291 -12.77 -20.35 2.07
C VAL A 291 -12.28 -21.64 1.43
N SER A 292 -13.06 -22.70 1.55
CA SER A 292 -12.63 -24.03 1.11
C SER A 292 -13.70 -24.76 0.32
N GLY A 293 -13.32 -25.16 -0.91
CA GLY A 293 -14.08 -26.05 -1.78
C GLY A 293 -13.85 -25.70 -3.25
N ASP A 294 -14.62 -26.32 -4.14
CA ASP A 294 -14.52 -26.11 -5.59
C ASP A 294 -15.79 -25.45 -6.15
N GLY A 295 -15.63 -24.45 -7.02
CA GLY A 295 -16.74 -23.76 -7.68
C GLY A 295 -17.58 -22.88 -6.75
N LEU A 296 -17.02 -22.44 -5.61
CA LEU A 296 -17.72 -21.56 -4.66
C LEU A 296 -17.89 -20.16 -5.27
N GLN A 297 -18.99 -19.51 -4.93
CA GLN A 297 -19.09 -18.06 -5.09
C GLN A 297 -19.19 -17.42 -3.71
N VAL A 298 -18.28 -16.49 -3.42
CA VAL A 298 -18.26 -15.73 -2.16
C VAL A 298 -18.39 -14.25 -2.51
N ASP A 299 -19.56 -13.69 -2.22
CA ASP A 299 -19.86 -12.29 -2.38
C ASP A 299 -19.66 -11.56 -1.05
N GLY A 300 -18.91 -10.46 -1.08
CA GLY A 300 -18.66 -9.60 0.07
C GLY A 300 -17.19 -9.39 0.41
N VAL A 301 -16.96 -8.63 1.48
CA VAL A 301 -15.62 -8.27 1.94
C VAL A 301 -15.19 -9.21 3.07
N LEU A 302 -14.03 -9.84 2.95
CA LEU A 302 -13.43 -10.69 3.97
C LEU A 302 -12.37 -9.91 4.75
N CYS A 303 -12.50 -9.88 6.08
CA CYS A 303 -11.65 -9.09 6.98
C CYS A 303 -11.14 -9.92 8.15
N ALA A 304 -9.81 -10.06 8.27
CA ALA A 304 -9.15 -10.70 9.41
C ALA A 304 -7.95 -9.86 9.90
N PRO A 305 -8.17 -8.74 10.62
CA PRO A 305 -7.12 -7.78 10.96
C PRO A 305 -5.95 -8.36 11.74
N ALA A 306 -6.19 -9.36 12.59
CA ALA A 306 -5.14 -9.98 13.40
C ALA A 306 -4.81 -11.42 12.95
N GLY A 307 -5.43 -11.92 11.88
CA GLY A 307 -5.27 -13.31 11.46
C GLY A 307 -5.18 -13.49 9.95
N SER A 308 -5.47 -14.71 9.51
CA SER A 308 -5.27 -15.13 8.12
C SER A 308 -6.56 -15.24 7.34
N ILE A 309 -6.53 -14.90 6.05
CA ILE A 309 -7.50 -15.40 5.07
C ILE A 309 -6.83 -16.51 4.26
N ILE A 310 -7.44 -17.70 4.27
CA ILE A 310 -6.96 -18.88 3.54
C ILE A 310 -8.01 -19.28 2.53
N VAL A 311 -7.65 -19.26 1.25
CA VAL A 311 -8.52 -19.66 0.14
C VAL A 311 -7.94 -20.90 -0.53
N SER A 312 -8.71 -21.98 -0.58
CA SER A 312 -8.29 -23.27 -1.14
C SER A 312 -9.35 -23.89 -2.06
N GLY A 313 -8.87 -24.74 -2.97
CA GLY A 313 -9.70 -25.48 -3.94
C GLY A 313 -9.52 -24.95 -5.36
N SER A 314 -10.58 -24.98 -6.17
CA SER A 314 -10.48 -24.65 -7.58
C SER A 314 -11.74 -24.00 -8.14
N THR A 315 -11.60 -23.21 -9.20
CA THR A 315 -12.72 -22.55 -9.91
C THR A 315 -13.60 -21.66 -9.03
N ASN A 316 -13.06 -21.18 -7.90
CA ASN A 316 -13.77 -20.32 -6.96
C ASN A 316 -13.89 -18.90 -7.51
N ARG A 317 -15.00 -18.22 -7.20
CA ARG A 317 -15.27 -16.83 -7.57
C ARG A 317 -15.48 -16.00 -6.31
N LEU A 318 -14.51 -15.14 -5.99
CA LEU A 318 -14.59 -14.23 -4.86
C LEU A 318 -14.86 -12.82 -5.39
N VAL A 319 -16.00 -12.24 -5.02
CA VAL A 319 -16.46 -10.92 -5.48
C VAL A 319 -16.49 -9.97 -4.30
N GLY A 320 -15.56 -9.02 -4.27
CA GLY A 320 -15.40 -8.10 -3.15
C GLY A 320 -13.92 -7.79 -2.90
N ALA A 321 -13.53 -7.79 -1.63
CA ALA A 321 -12.15 -7.52 -1.23
C ALA A 321 -11.72 -8.45 -0.10
N LEU A 322 -10.44 -8.81 -0.09
CA LEU A 322 -9.81 -9.63 0.93
C LEU A 322 -8.81 -8.75 1.68
N THR A 323 -8.94 -8.68 3.00
CA THR A 323 -8.10 -7.81 3.82
C THR A 323 -7.74 -8.52 5.13
N ALA A 324 -6.47 -8.84 5.34
CA ALA A 324 -6.03 -9.57 6.53
C ALA A 324 -4.59 -9.25 6.90
N SER A 325 -4.12 -9.72 8.07
CA SER A 325 -2.69 -9.70 8.40
C SER A 325 -1.92 -10.53 7.38
N THR A 326 -2.37 -11.76 7.13
CA THR A 326 -1.75 -12.68 6.16
C THR A 326 -2.80 -13.27 5.23
N ILE A 327 -2.44 -13.49 3.97
CA ILE A 327 -3.32 -14.08 2.96
C ILE A 327 -2.60 -15.24 2.28
N THR A 328 -3.26 -16.39 2.23
CA THR A 328 -2.75 -17.60 1.57
C THR A 328 -3.77 -18.08 0.53
N LEU A 329 -3.35 -18.09 -0.72
CA LEU A 329 -4.14 -18.50 -1.86
C LEU A 329 -3.60 -19.82 -2.41
N ASN A 330 -4.16 -20.92 -1.90
CA ASN A 330 -3.92 -22.29 -2.34
C ASN A 330 -5.06 -22.73 -3.27
N THR A 331 -5.45 -21.85 -4.19
CA THR A 331 -6.60 -22.05 -5.09
C THR A 331 -6.16 -21.99 -6.55
N SER A 332 -6.79 -22.76 -7.44
CA SER A 332 -6.47 -22.77 -8.86
C SER A 332 -7.66 -22.38 -9.74
N GLN A 333 -7.40 -21.81 -10.92
CA GLN A 333 -8.43 -21.38 -11.89
C GLN A 333 -9.52 -20.49 -11.27
N SER A 334 -9.20 -19.77 -10.19
CA SER A 334 -10.15 -18.98 -9.43
C SER A 334 -10.12 -17.51 -9.87
N LEU A 335 -11.24 -16.84 -9.72
CA LEU A 335 -11.42 -15.42 -10.03
C LEU A 335 -11.57 -14.63 -8.73
N PHE A 336 -10.73 -13.62 -8.56
CA PHE A 336 -10.87 -12.58 -7.55
C PHE A 336 -11.28 -11.30 -8.27
N PHE A 337 -12.44 -10.75 -7.94
CA PHE A 337 -12.98 -9.58 -8.61
C PHE A 337 -13.31 -8.49 -7.60
N TYR A 338 -12.71 -7.31 -7.78
CA TYR A 338 -12.97 -6.16 -6.93
C TYR A 338 -14.40 -5.64 -7.12
N ASP A 339 -15.18 -5.62 -6.03
CA ASP A 339 -16.50 -4.98 -6.00
C ASP A 339 -16.50 -3.81 -5.01
N ALA A 340 -16.42 -2.59 -5.54
CA ALA A 340 -16.46 -1.36 -4.75
C ALA A 340 -17.78 -1.15 -3.99
N SER A 341 -18.88 -1.79 -4.43
CA SER A 341 -20.18 -1.66 -3.77
C SER A 341 -20.22 -2.44 -2.44
N ALA A 342 -19.49 -3.54 -2.34
CA ALA A 342 -19.37 -4.35 -1.12
C ALA A 342 -18.51 -3.70 -0.02
N VAL A 343 -17.59 -2.81 -0.41
CA VAL A 343 -16.60 -2.15 0.46
C VAL A 343 -17.19 -1.09 1.41
N GLY A 344 -18.35 -0.51 1.07
CA GLY A 344 -18.94 0.58 1.84
C GLY A 344 -19.47 0.21 3.24
N LEU A 345 -19.44 -1.07 3.62
CA LEU A 345 -19.97 -1.58 4.89
C LEU A 345 -19.00 -1.47 6.07
N LEU A 346 -17.70 -1.50 5.80
CA LEU A 346 -16.66 -1.39 6.82
C LEU A 346 -16.01 -0.01 6.70
N THR A 347 -16.47 0.94 7.49
CA THR A 347 -15.84 2.26 7.57
C THR A 347 -14.56 2.15 8.39
N GLY A 348 -13.42 2.01 7.72
CA GLY A 348 -12.11 2.17 8.34
C GLY A 348 -11.54 3.58 8.11
N LYS A 349 -10.66 4.03 8.99
CA LYS A 349 -9.96 5.33 8.90
C LYS A 349 -8.81 5.26 7.88
N GLY A 350 -8.58 6.31 7.09
CA GLY A 350 -7.57 6.33 6.02
C GLY A 350 -6.91 7.70 5.78
N ALA A 351 -5.86 7.76 4.95
CA ALA A 351 -5.21 9.02 4.55
C ALA A 351 -4.72 9.01 3.09
N GLN A 352 -4.65 10.18 2.44
CA GLN A 352 -4.18 10.37 1.05
C GLN A 352 -3.33 11.63 0.94
N LEU A 353 -2.31 11.63 0.07
CA LEU A 353 -1.55 12.83 -0.27
C LEU A 353 -2.40 13.83 -1.07
N LEU A 354 -2.27 15.10 -0.73
CA LEU A 354 -2.74 16.24 -1.51
C LEU A 354 -1.54 16.71 -2.35
N LYS A 355 -1.57 16.43 -3.65
CA LYS A 355 -0.56 16.88 -4.61
C LYS A 355 -0.96 18.20 -5.25
#